data_AF-A0A968E5F7-F1
#
_entry.id   AF-A0A968E5F7-F1
#
_cell.length_a   1.000
_cell.length_b   1.000
_cell.length_c   1.000
_cell.angle_alpha   90.00
_cell.angle_beta   90.00
_cell.angle_gamma   90.00
#
_symmetry.space_group_name_H-M   'P 1'
#
loop_
_entity.id
_entity.type
_entity.pdbx_description
1 polymer ?
#
loop_
_entity_poly.entity_id
_entity_poly.type
_entity_poly.pdbx_seq_one_letter_code
_entity_poly.pdbx_strand_id
1 'polypeptide(L)'
;MKRESTGDDGLGVETGKTGKRLLFEWSPELHAVIDRAKTLRGDVASMHLLCTRNGQRYTSSGFQAMWRRLMKCAVEIGLIAERFTFYDIRAKSASDSDDDRLLGHEDRRTLNCHYKRKAVRVTPLKPKILDDR
;
A
#
# COMPACT_ATOMS: atom_id res chain seq x y z
N MET A 1 -12.67 -3.32 -3.52
CA MET A 1 -12.68 -2.07 -4.30
C MET A 1 -13.50 -2.29 -5.56
N LYS A 2 -14.44 -1.39 -5.83
CA LYS A 2 -15.29 -1.48 -7.02
C LYS A 2 -14.63 -0.71 -8.16
N ARG A 3 -15.08 -0.95 -9.39
CA ARG A 3 -14.60 -0.25 -10.58
C ARG A 3 -15.04 1.22 -10.61
N GLU A 4 -16.23 1.51 -10.06
CA GLU A 4 -16.75 2.88 -9.90
C GLU A 4 -15.88 3.76 -8.99
N SER A 5 -14.95 3.18 -8.24
CA SER A 5 -14.02 3.92 -7.39
C SER A 5 -12.95 4.70 -8.18
N THR A 6 -12.81 4.47 -9.49
CA THR A 6 -11.93 5.25 -10.37
C THR A 6 -12.75 6.39 -11.00
N GLY A 7 -12.53 7.62 -10.55
CA GLY A 7 -13.13 8.82 -11.13
C GLY A 7 -12.10 9.64 -11.93
N ASP A 8 -12.54 10.78 -12.44
CA ASP A 8 -11.71 11.66 -13.26
C ASP A 8 -10.54 12.25 -12.46
N ASP A 9 -10.80 12.66 -11.21
CA ASP A 9 -9.80 13.29 -10.33
C ASP A 9 -8.87 12.29 -9.62
N GLY A 10 -9.23 10.99 -9.58
CA GLY A 10 -8.42 10.01 -8.86
C GLY A 10 -9.12 8.71 -8.47
N LEU A 11 -8.46 7.99 -7.58
CA LEU A 11 -8.95 6.76 -6.97
C LEU A 11 -9.57 7.04 -5.59
N GLY A 12 -10.89 6.88 -5.48
CA GLY A 12 -11.61 7.00 -4.21
C GLY A 12 -11.54 5.73 -3.36
N VAL A 13 -11.17 5.89 -2.08
CA VAL A 13 -11.09 4.78 -1.11
C VAL A 13 -11.80 5.16 0.18
N GLU A 14 -12.73 4.31 0.64
CA GLU A 14 -13.42 4.47 1.92
C GLU A 14 -12.86 3.47 2.95
N THR A 15 -12.50 3.95 4.15
CA THR A 15 -12.01 3.10 5.23
C THR A 15 -13.16 2.39 5.94
N GLY A 16 -13.02 1.08 6.15
CA GLY A 16 -14.12 0.29 6.73
C GLY A 16 -14.45 0.61 8.20
N LYS A 17 -13.47 1.06 9.00
CA LYS A 17 -13.67 1.28 10.45
C LYS A 17 -14.23 2.68 10.77
N THR A 18 -13.79 3.71 10.05
CA THR A 18 -14.11 5.10 10.37
C THR A 18 -14.97 5.77 9.30
N GLY A 19 -15.20 5.12 8.15
CA GLY A 19 -15.93 5.71 7.03
C GLY A 19 -15.17 6.87 6.34
N LYS A 20 -13.90 7.09 6.72
CA LYS A 20 -13.10 8.17 6.16
C LYS A 20 -12.85 7.92 4.68
N ARG A 21 -13.10 8.94 3.87
CA ARG A 21 -12.86 8.90 2.42
C ARG A 21 -11.53 9.54 2.10
N LEU A 22 -10.73 8.84 1.30
CA LEU A 22 -9.49 9.32 0.73
C LEU A 22 -9.66 9.38 -0.79
N LEU A 23 -9.18 10.45 -1.39
CA LEU A 23 -9.00 10.56 -2.84
C LEU A 23 -7.49 10.51 -3.09
N PHE A 24 -7.05 9.45 -3.76
CA PHE A 24 -5.68 9.38 -4.26
C PHE A 24 -5.68 10.00 -5.66
N GLU A 25 -5.09 11.18 -5.78
CA GLU A 25 -4.89 11.82 -7.08
C GLU A 25 -4.11 10.91 -8.02
N TRP A 26 -4.38 11.07 -9.31
CA TRP A 26 -3.72 10.27 -10.32
C TRP A 26 -2.22 10.58 -10.43
N SER A 27 -1.40 9.55 -10.28
CA SER A 27 -0.02 9.54 -10.73
C SER A 27 0.11 8.65 -11.98
N PRO A 28 1.14 8.84 -12.82
CA PRO A 28 1.40 7.96 -13.96
C PRO A 28 1.48 6.48 -13.55
N GLU A 29 2.12 6.18 -12.42
CA GLU A 29 2.28 4.83 -11.89
C GLU A 29 0.93 4.27 -11.40
N LEU A 30 0.13 5.09 -10.71
CA LEU A 30 -1.18 4.66 -10.23
C LEU A 30 -2.11 4.36 -11.41
N HIS A 31 -2.11 5.20 -12.45
CA HIS A 31 -2.82 4.93 -13.69
C HIS A 31 -2.40 3.60 -14.32
N ALA A 32 -1.10 3.42 -14.52
CA ALA A 32 -0.56 2.21 -15.15
C ALA A 32 -0.96 0.93 -14.38
N VAL A 33 -0.93 0.98 -13.05
CA VAL A 33 -1.34 -0.15 -12.20
C VAL A 33 -2.84 -0.42 -12.30
N ILE A 34 -3.67 0.64 -12.29
CA ILE A 34 -5.12 0.50 -12.42
C ILE A 34 -5.49 -0.06 -13.80
N ASP A 35 -4.86 0.43 -14.85
CA ASP A 35 -5.14 -0.04 -16.21
C ASP A 35 -4.69 -1.48 -16.40
N ARG A 36 -3.52 -1.84 -15.88
CA ARG A 36 -3.11 -3.25 -15.81
C ARG A 36 -4.10 -4.10 -15.02
N ALA A 37 -4.62 -3.61 -13.89
CA ALA A 37 -5.63 -4.35 -13.14
C ALA A 37 -6.92 -4.54 -13.95
N LYS A 38 -7.33 -3.52 -14.74
CA LYS A 38 -8.49 -3.59 -15.62
C LYS A 38 -8.33 -4.61 -16.76
N THR A 39 -7.11 -5.03 -17.11
CA THR A 39 -6.88 -6.07 -18.14
C THR A 39 -6.92 -7.50 -17.60
N LEU A 40 -6.83 -7.71 -16.27
CA LEU A 40 -6.85 -9.04 -15.63
C LEU A 40 -8.24 -9.72 -15.62
N ARG A 41 -9.08 -9.43 -16.62
CA ARG A 41 -10.47 -9.89 -16.67
C ARG A 41 -10.54 -11.40 -16.84
N GLY A 42 -11.42 -12.03 -16.06
CA GLY A 42 -11.93 -13.36 -16.39
C GLY A 42 -13.11 -13.27 -17.34
N ASP A 43 -13.62 -14.41 -17.77
CA ASP A 43 -14.77 -14.51 -18.69
C ASP A 43 -16.08 -13.95 -18.08
N VAL A 44 -16.12 -13.80 -16.75
CA VAL A 44 -17.28 -13.31 -16.01
C VAL A 44 -17.15 -11.81 -15.73
N ALA A 45 -18.18 -11.05 -16.12
CA ALA A 45 -18.27 -9.63 -15.78
C ALA A 45 -18.29 -9.40 -14.26
N SER A 46 -17.55 -8.40 -13.78
CA SER A 46 -17.47 -8.07 -12.35
C SER A 46 -17.50 -6.56 -12.12
N MET A 47 -18.22 -6.16 -11.07
CA MET A 47 -18.17 -4.79 -10.52
C MET A 47 -16.89 -4.49 -9.74
N HIS A 48 -16.07 -5.50 -9.43
CA HIS A 48 -14.84 -5.36 -8.65
C HIS A 48 -13.64 -5.12 -9.58
N LEU A 49 -12.68 -4.29 -9.15
CA LEU A 49 -11.47 -4.07 -9.94
C LEU A 49 -10.63 -5.36 -10.02
N LEU A 50 -10.49 -6.04 -8.90
CA LEU A 50 -9.89 -7.36 -8.79
C LEU A 50 -10.96 -8.34 -8.31
N CYS A 51 -11.17 -9.41 -9.07
CA CYS A 51 -12.20 -10.41 -8.79
C CYS A 51 -11.66 -11.83 -8.89
N THR A 52 -12.38 -12.76 -8.26
CA THR A 52 -12.18 -14.20 -8.47
C THR A 52 -12.62 -14.59 -9.89
N ARG A 53 -12.33 -15.83 -10.29
CA ARG A 53 -12.78 -16.40 -11.57
C ARG A 53 -14.29 -16.32 -11.78
N ASN A 54 -15.07 -16.31 -10.70
CA ASN A 54 -16.54 -16.22 -10.74
C ASN A 54 -17.04 -14.77 -10.63
N GLY A 55 -16.17 -13.78 -10.84
CA GLY A 55 -16.52 -12.36 -10.78
C GLY A 55 -16.77 -11.81 -9.38
N GLN A 56 -16.54 -12.60 -8.32
CA GLN A 56 -16.78 -12.18 -6.93
C GLN A 56 -15.58 -11.45 -6.34
N ARG A 57 -15.81 -10.68 -5.27
CA ARG A 57 -14.71 -10.07 -4.52
C ARG A 57 -13.86 -11.14 -3.84
N TYR A 58 -12.56 -10.88 -3.69
CA TYR A 58 -11.73 -11.69 -2.80
C TYR A 58 -12.12 -11.49 -1.33
N THR A 59 -12.10 -12.58 -0.58
CA THR A 59 -12.13 -12.53 0.89
C THR A 59 -10.73 -12.24 1.42
N SER A 60 -10.63 -11.66 2.62
CA SER A 60 -9.34 -11.41 3.25
C SER A 60 -8.53 -12.69 3.44
N SER A 61 -9.17 -13.77 3.88
CA SER A 61 -8.53 -15.09 4.05
C SER A 61 -8.08 -15.70 2.72
N GLY A 62 -8.91 -15.61 1.68
CA GLY A 62 -8.58 -16.10 0.34
C GLY A 62 -7.40 -15.34 -0.27
N PHE A 63 -7.40 -14.01 -0.13
CA PHE A 63 -6.29 -13.17 -0.58
C PHE A 63 -4.98 -13.51 0.16
N GLN A 64 -5.03 -13.63 1.49
CA GLN A 64 -3.86 -14.01 2.28
C GLN A 64 -3.32 -15.40 1.88
N ALA A 65 -4.20 -16.35 1.58
CA ALA A 65 -3.77 -17.67 1.11
C ALA A 65 -3.05 -17.60 -0.25
N MET A 66 -3.57 -16.82 -1.20
CA MET A 66 -2.89 -16.58 -2.48
C MET A 66 -1.54 -15.89 -2.30
N TRP A 67 -1.48 -14.87 -1.44
CA TRP A 67 -0.25 -14.14 -1.14
C TRP A 67 0.83 -15.08 -0.58
N ARG A 68 0.49 -15.91 0.41
CA ARG A 68 1.44 -16.89 0.99
C ARG A 68 1.98 -17.85 -0.06
N ARG A 69 1.14 -18.32 -0.99
CA ARG A 69 1.56 -19.19 -2.10
C ARG A 69 2.52 -18.46 -3.04
N LEU A 70 2.19 -17.22 -3.43
CA LEU A 70 3.05 -16.38 -4.26
C LEU A 70 4.43 -16.17 -3.62
N MET A 71 4.47 -15.82 -2.33
CA MET A 71 5.73 -15.60 -1.61
C MET A 71 6.56 -16.89 -1.48
N LYS A 72 5.89 -18.04 -1.31
CA LYS A 72 6.57 -19.34 -1.31
C LYS A 72 7.27 -19.57 -2.66
N CYS A 73 6.53 -19.44 -3.76
CA CYS A 73 7.09 -19.61 -5.10
C CYS A 73 8.21 -18.61 -5.40
N ALA A 74 8.06 -17.34 -5.02
CA ALA A 74 9.06 -16.31 -5.25
C ALA A 74 10.41 -16.59 -4.54
N VAL A 75 10.37 -17.15 -3.33
CA VAL A 75 11.58 -17.61 -2.62
C VAL A 75 12.17 -18.85 -3.31
N GLU A 76 11.33 -19.82 -3.67
CA GLU A 76 11.78 -21.07 -4.32
C GLU A 76 12.50 -20.82 -5.64
N ILE A 77 12.07 -19.82 -6.42
CA ILE A 77 12.71 -19.43 -7.68
C ILE A 77 13.85 -18.40 -7.49
N GLY A 78 14.14 -17.99 -6.25
CA GLY A 78 15.20 -17.02 -5.94
C GLY A 78 14.91 -15.57 -6.33
N LEU A 79 13.65 -15.21 -6.62
CA LEU A 79 13.26 -13.83 -6.95
C LEU A 79 13.39 -12.89 -5.74
N ILE A 80 13.21 -13.42 -4.53
CA ILE A 80 13.33 -12.71 -3.27
C ILE A 80 14.09 -13.57 -2.26
N ALA A 81 14.87 -12.93 -1.39
CA ALA A 81 15.62 -13.63 -0.35
C ALA A 81 14.74 -14.12 0.81
N GLU A 82 13.69 -13.36 1.14
CA GLU A 82 12.81 -13.65 2.27
C GLU A 82 11.35 -13.31 1.98
N ARG A 83 10.45 -13.88 2.79
CA ARG A 83 9.01 -13.62 2.67
C ARG A 83 8.62 -12.37 3.46
N PHE A 84 7.64 -11.65 2.94
CA PHE A 84 6.94 -10.57 3.62
C PHE A 84 5.43 -10.69 3.44
N THR A 85 4.69 -10.05 4.33
CA THR A 85 3.23 -10.03 4.33
C THR A 85 2.70 -8.88 3.47
N PHE A 86 1.45 -8.97 3.02
CA PHE A 86 0.82 -7.87 2.31
C PHE A 86 0.74 -6.58 3.16
N TYR A 87 0.67 -6.71 4.49
CA TYR A 87 0.69 -5.56 5.40
C TYR A 87 2.03 -4.83 5.40
N ASP A 88 3.13 -5.51 5.11
CA ASP A 88 4.46 -4.90 5.07
C ASP A 88 4.58 -3.91 3.91
N ILE A 89 3.83 -4.09 2.82
CA ILE A 89 3.74 -3.10 1.73
C ILE A 89 3.18 -1.77 2.25
N ARG A 90 2.14 -1.83 3.08
CA ARG A 90 1.53 -0.61 3.67
C ARG A 90 2.47 0.07 4.66
N ALA A 91 3.24 -0.70 5.43
CA ALA A 91 4.27 -0.13 6.30
C ALA A 91 5.41 0.48 5.48
N LYS A 92 5.82 -0.18 4.39
CA LYS A 92 6.85 0.33 3.49
C LYS A 92 6.41 1.64 2.82
N SER A 93 5.18 1.71 2.29
CA SER A 93 4.67 2.93 1.66
C SER A 93 4.60 4.10 2.63
N ALA A 94 4.19 3.87 3.88
CA ALA A 94 4.20 4.90 4.92
C ALA A 94 5.61 5.33 5.34
N SER A 95 6.58 4.41 5.29
CA SER A 95 7.98 4.69 5.60
C SER A 95 8.73 5.38 4.45
N ASP A 96 8.22 5.29 3.22
CA ASP A 96 8.77 5.95 2.05
C ASP A 96 8.15 7.32 1.79
N SER A 97 6.93 7.54 2.28
CA SER A 97 6.20 8.79 2.10
C SER A 97 6.56 9.83 3.16
N ASP A 98 6.77 11.07 2.71
CA ASP A 98 6.83 12.24 3.58
C ASP A 98 5.41 12.75 3.94
N ASP A 99 4.38 12.34 3.19
CA ASP A 99 2.99 12.66 3.49
C ASP A 99 2.37 11.66 4.47
N ASP A 100 2.12 12.13 5.70
CA ASP A 100 1.50 11.36 6.77
C ASP A 100 0.01 11.04 6.54
N ARG A 101 -0.64 11.73 5.59
CA ARG A 101 -2.06 11.53 5.27
C ARG A 101 -2.29 10.30 4.41
N LEU A 102 -1.25 9.77 3.75
CA LEU A 102 -1.33 8.67 2.78
C LEU A 102 -2.07 7.44 3.32
N LEU A 103 -1.93 7.13 4.61
CA LEU A 103 -2.58 5.99 5.24
C LEU A 103 -3.99 6.28 5.80
N GLY A 104 -4.39 7.55 5.86
CA GLY A 104 -5.68 7.98 6.40
C GLY A 104 -5.79 7.89 7.93
N HIS A 105 -4.69 7.69 8.67
CA HIS A 105 -4.72 7.68 10.13
C HIS A 105 -5.02 9.07 10.69
N GLU A 106 -5.96 9.16 11.63
CA GLU A 106 -6.23 10.39 12.38
C GLU A 106 -5.18 10.63 13.47
N ASP A 107 -4.74 9.54 14.10
CA ASP A 107 -3.72 9.57 15.14
C ASP A 107 -2.31 9.36 14.56
N ARG A 108 -1.45 10.37 14.75
CA ARG A 108 -0.03 10.35 14.33
C ARG A 108 0.81 9.32 15.08
N ARG A 109 0.42 8.97 16.31
CA ARG A 109 1.10 7.91 17.09
C ARG A 109 0.91 6.55 16.42
N THR A 110 -0.30 6.24 15.97
CA THR A 110 -0.59 5.00 15.22
C THR A 110 0.26 4.90 13.95
N LEU A 111 0.41 6.00 13.21
CA LEU A 111 1.27 6.06 12.03
C LEU A 111 2.75 5.79 12.38
N ASN A 112 3.28 6.49 13.39
CA ASN A 112 4.67 6.40 13.78
C ASN A 112 5.06 5.05 14.40
N CYS A 113 4.22 4.49 15.27
CA CYS A 113 4.56 3.25 15.98
C CYS A 113 4.41 1.99 15.10
N HIS A 114 3.40 1.94 14.23
CA HIS A 114 3.06 0.70 13.52
C HIS A 114 3.50 0.68 12.05
N TYR A 115 3.58 1.84 11.40
CA TYR A 115 3.76 1.94 9.96
C TYR A 115 5.07 2.59 9.53
N LYS A 116 5.56 3.63 10.21
CA LYS A 116 6.90 4.21 9.95
C LYS A 116 7.99 3.38 10.63
N ARG A 117 8.42 2.31 9.97
CA ARG A 117 9.37 1.33 10.51
C ARG A 117 10.84 1.65 10.21
N LYS A 118 11.12 2.66 9.37
CA LYS A 118 12.50 3.12 9.11
C LYS A 118 13.05 3.87 10.32
N ALA A 119 14.33 3.67 10.60
CA ALA A 119 15.05 4.48 11.57
C ALA A 119 15.03 5.96 11.17
N VAL A 120 14.78 6.84 12.14
CA VAL A 120 14.86 8.29 11.93
C VAL A 120 16.32 8.66 11.77
N ARG A 121 16.70 9.13 10.57
CA ARG A 121 18.02 9.70 10.35
C ARG A 121 18.08 11.05 11.04
N VAL A 122 18.87 11.14 12.10
CA VAL A 122 19.17 12.39 12.78
C VAL A 122 20.54 12.88 12.31
N THR A 123 20.63 14.17 12.00
CA THR A 123 21.93 14.83 11.82
C THR A 123 22.31 15.42 13.18
N PRO A 124 23.41 14.97 13.81
CA PRO A 124 23.87 15.55 15.07
C PRO A 124 24.12 17.05 14.90
N LEU A 125 23.86 17.82 15.96
CA LEU A 125 24.27 19.22 16.00
C LEU A 125 25.79 19.28 15.78
N LYS A 126 26.24 20.18 14.90
CA LYS A 126 27.67 20.48 14.80
C LYS A 126 28.12 20.96 16.18
N PRO A 127 29.13 20.34 16.81
CA PRO A 127 29.67 20.89 18.03
C PRO A 127 30.12 22.32 17.73
N LYS A 128 29.67 23.28 18.54
CA LYS A 128 30.40 24.54 18.67
C LYS A 128 31.73 24.15 19.29
N ILE A 129 32.72 23.84 18.46
CA ILE A 129 34.10 23.87 18.90
C ILE A 129 34.28 25.31 19.36
N LEU A 130 34.42 25.50 20.66
CA LEU A 130 34.88 26.75 21.22
C LEU A 130 36.28 26.91 20.63
N ASP A 131 36.43 27.79 19.64
CA ASP A 131 37.72 28.33 19.30
C ASP A 131 38.16 29.15 20.52
N ASP A 132 38.82 28.47 21.45
CA ASP A 132 39.64 29.08 22.48
C ASP A 132 40.90 29.59 21.78
N ARG A 133 40.91 30.89 21.45
CA ARG A 133 42.10 31.78 21.40
C ARG A 133 41.73 33.22 21.07
#